data_AF-A0A956PDV2-F1
#
_entry.id   AF-A0A956PDV2-F1
#
_cell.length_a   1.000
_cell.length_b   1.000
_cell.length_c   1.000
_cell.angle_alpha   90.00
_cell.angle_beta   90.00
_cell.angle_gamma   90.00
#
_symmetry.space_group_name_H-M   'P 1'
#
loop_
_entity.id
_entity.type
_entity.pdbx_description
1 polymer ?
#
loop_
_entity_poly.entity_id
_entity_poly.type
_entity_poly.pdbx_seq_one_letter_code
_entity_poly.pdbx_strand_id
1 'polypeptide(L)'
;MFAKQEFRRILVYGRPVDMRNGFDGLEAVVRASLREDPLSGDLFVFINARGNLVKALLWDRTGFIIISKRLERGRFRLRSRANKLVLTPQSLDLLLDGIPAGGQALD
;
A
#
# COMPACT_ATOMS: atom_id res chain seq x y z
N MET A 1 14.86 -0.05 -6.06
CA MET A 1 13.87 -0.97 -6.68
C MET A 1 12.52 -0.31 -6.98
N PHE A 2 12.31 0.99 -6.70
CA PHE A 2 11.17 1.80 -7.22
C PHE A 2 11.64 3.01 -8.05
N ALA A 3 12.88 3.00 -8.54
CA ALA A 3 13.64 4.22 -8.84
C ALA A 3 13.19 5.03 -10.08
N LYS A 4 12.07 4.71 -10.74
CA LYS A 4 11.60 5.44 -11.94
C LYS A 4 10.08 5.48 -12.19
N GLN A 5 9.24 5.20 -11.19
CA GLN A 5 7.79 5.46 -11.35
C GLN A 5 7.39 6.60 -10.42
N GLU A 6 7.01 7.74 -10.99
CA GLU A 6 6.38 8.82 -10.24
C GLU A 6 4.90 8.49 -10.04
N PHE A 7 4.58 7.84 -8.92
CA PHE A 7 3.20 7.73 -8.46
C PHE A 7 2.77 9.05 -7.82
N ARG A 8 1.53 9.46 -8.07
CA ARG A 8 0.98 10.75 -7.63
C ARG A 8 0.97 10.87 -6.09
N ARG A 9 0.46 9.85 -5.41
CA ARG A 9 0.48 9.70 -3.94
C ARG A 9 0.79 8.25 -3.57
N ILE A 10 1.27 8.03 -2.35
CA ILE A 10 1.36 6.71 -1.74
C ILE A 10 0.27 6.62 -0.69
N LEU A 11 -0.74 5.79 -0.93
CA LEU A 11 -1.88 5.60 -0.04
C LEU A 11 -1.83 4.23 0.61
N VAL A 12 -1.91 4.19 1.93
CA VAL A 12 -1.94 2.92 2.68
C VAL A 12 -3.33 2.72 3.24
N TYR A 13 -3.88 1.52 3.03
CA TYR A 13 -5.03 1.06 3.78
C TYR A 13 -4.58 0.53 5.13
N GLY A 14 -4.99 1.19 6.21
CA GLY A 14 -4.54 0.92 7.57
C GLY A 14 -5.14 -0.32 8.23
N ARG A 15 -6.04 -1.04 7.54
CA ARG A 15 -6.61 -2.30 8.02
C ARG A 15 -5.99 -3.50 7.29
N PRO A 16 -5.92 -4.66 7.95
CA PRO A 16 -5.45 -5.88 7.30
C PRO A 16 -6.25 -6.23 6.05
N VAL A 17 -5.55 -6.68 5.01
CA VAL A 17 -6.17 -7.18 3.77
C VAL A 17 -5.81 -8.65 3.54
N ASP A 18 -6.74 -9.41 2.97
CA ASP A 18 -6.47 -10.75 2.49
C ASP A 18 -5.57 -10.70 1.25
N MET A 19 -4.33 -11.17 1.40
CA MET A 19 -3.34 -11.14 0.32
C MET A 19 -3.53 -12.24 -0.74
N ARG A 20 -4.56 -13.07 -0.62
CA ARG A 20 -5.04 -13.92 -1.72
C ARG A 20 -5.71 -13.10 -2.83
N ASN A 21 -6.13 -11.87 -2.54
CA ASN A 21 -6.70 -10.97 -3.53
C ASN A 21 -5.67 -10.69 -4.65
N GLY A 22 -6.12 -10.88 -5.89
CA GLY A 22 -5.44 -10.45 -7.12
C GLY A 22 -5.82 -9.00 -7.49
N PHE A 23 -5.83 -8.68 -8.78
CA PHE A 23 -6.15 -7.33 -9.28
C PHE A 23 -7.54 -6.86 -8.83
N ASP A 24 -8.60 -7.56 -9.23
CA ASP A 24 -9.99 -7.15 -8.95
C ASP A 24 -10.28 -7.07 -7.45
N GLY A 25 -9.73 -8.00 -6.67
CA GLY A 25 -9.92 -8.03 -5.22
C GLY A 25 -9.25 -6.85 -4.51
N LEU A 26 -8.05 -6.45 -4.94
CA LEU A 26 -7.38 -5.27 -4.40
C LEU A 26 -8.00 -3.97 -4.91
N GLU A 27 -8.40 -3.93 -6.19
CA GLU A 27 -9.15 -2.82 -6.77
C GLU A 27 -10.46 -2.57 -5.99
N ALA A 28 -11.20 -3.63 -5.65
CA ALA A 28 -12.40 -3.54 -4.85
C ALA A 28 -12.12 -2.93 -3.47
N VAL A 29 -10.98 -3.24 -2.84
CA VAL A 29 -10.58 -2.58 -1.58
C VAL A 29 -10.34 -1.07 -1.80
N VAL A 30 -9.67 -0.69 -2.89
CA VAL A 30 -9.45 0.73 -3.22
C VAL A 30 -10.79 1.47 -3.35
N ARG A 31 -11.71 0.94 -4.15
CA ARG A 31 -13.00 1.59 -4.40
C ARG A 31 -13.88 1.63 -3.16
N ALA A 32 -14.08 0.47 -2.51
CA ALA A 32 -15.07 0.35 -1.45
C ALA A 32 -14.56 0.87 -0.10
N SER A 33 -13.29 0.63 0.23
CA SER A 33 -12.74 0.93 1.55
C SER A 33 -11.96 2.24 1.60
N LEU A 34 -11.09 2.48 0.61
CA LEU A 34 -10.32 3.73 0.55
C LEU A 34 -11.10 4.88 -0.08
N ARG A 35 -12.19 4.57 -0.81
CA ARG A 35 -13.00 5.53 -1.58
C ARG A 35 -12.15 6.38 -2.52
N GLU A 36 -11.23 5.72 -3.21
CA GLU A 36 -10.33 6.33 -4.19
C GLU A 36 -10.59 5.74 -5.58
N ASP A 37 -10.12 6.45 -6.60
CA ASP A 37 -10.07 5.92 -7.96
C ASP A 37 -8.81 5.06 -8.14
N PRO A 38 -8.92 3.75 -8.37
CA PRO A 38 -7.76 2.88 -8.60
C PRO A 38 -6.98 3.22 -9.88
N LEU A 39 -7.56 4.00 -10.80
CA LEU A 39 -6.92 4.45 -12.04
C LEU A 39 -6.17 5.78 -11.89
N SER A 40 -6.14 6.36 -10.68
CA SER A 40 -5.64 7.72 -10.43
C SER A 40 -4.13 7.92 -10.63
N GLY A 41 -3.36 6.83 -10.78
CA GLY A 41 -1.90 6.84 -10.74
C GLY A 41 -1.32 6.95 -9.33
N ASP A 42 -2.13 6.78 -8.29
CA ASP A 42 -1.65 6.58 -6.92
C ASP A 42 -1.15 5.14 -6.70
N LEU A 43 -0.20 4.98 -5.78
CA LEU A 43 0.24 3.67 -5.30
C LEU A 43 -0.58 3.28 -4.07
N PHE A 44 -1.35 2.19 -4.16
CA PHE A 44 -2.17 1.69 -3.06
C PHE A 44 -1.47 0.53 -2.35
N VAL A 45 -1.13 0.72 -1.08
CA VAL A 45 -0.34 -0.22 -0.26
C VAL A 45 -1.22 -0.92 0.76
N PHE A 46 -1.08 -2.24 0.86
CA PHE A 46 -1.87 -3.10 1.71
C PHE A 46 -0.98 -4.04 2.52
N ILE A 47 -1.29 -4.24 3.79
CA ILE A 47 -0.54 -5.12 4.70
C ILE A 47 -1.46 -6.26 5.17
N ASN A 48 -0.93 -7.49 5.23
CA ASN A 48 -1.72 -8.63 5.70
C ASN A 48 -1.89 -8.61 7.24
N ALA A 49 -2.80 -9.43 7.76
CA ALA A 49 -3.06 -9.49 9.21
C ALA A 49 -1.82 -9.88 10.05
N ARG A 50 -0.94 -10.73 9.51
CA ARG A 50 0.32 -11.11 10.17
C ARG A 50 1.37 -9.99 10.13
N GLY A 51 1.19 -9.00 9.27
CA GLY A 51 2.13 -7.90 9.06
C GLY A 51 3.42 -8.31 8.34
N ASN A 52 3.51 -9.49 7.72
CA ASN A 52 4.76 -9.96 7.09
C ASN A 52 4.72 -9.95 5.55
N LEU A 53 3.57 -9.60 4.96
CA LEU A 53 3.39 -9.48 3.52
C LEU A 53 2.73 -8.14 3.21
N VAL A 54 3.35 -7.40 2.30
CA VAL A 54 2.80 -6.19 1.71
C VAL A 54 2.53 -6.43 0.23
N LYS A 55 1.40 -5.92 -0.26
CA LYS A 55 1.12 -5.75 -1.69
C LYS A 55 0.93 -4.27 -2.01
N ALA A 56 1.35 -3.86 -3.19
CA ALA A 56 1.05 -2.55 -3.73
C ALA A 56 0.37 -2.69 -5.10
N LEU A 57 -0.73 -1.97 -5.31
CA LEU A 57 -1.47 -1.90 -6.57
C LEU A 57 -1.26 -0.53 -7.21
N LEU A 58 -1.00 -0.49 -8.52
CA LEU A 58 -0.83 0.72 -9.32
C LEU A 58 -1.45 0.51 -10.70
N TRP A 59 -2.10 1.53 -11.25
CA TRP A 59 -2.50 1.58 -12.66
C TRP A 59 -1.46 2.37 -13.46
N ASP A 60 -0.89 1.78 -14.52
CA ASP A 60 0.18 2.39 -15.32
C ASP A 60 -0.30 3.08 -16.60
N ARG A 61 -1.61 3.35 -16.70
CA ARG A 61 -2.37 3.81 -17.88
C ARG A 61 -2.82 2.70 -18.84
N THR A 62 -2.16 1.55 -18.84
CA THR A 62 -2.48 0.44 -19.73
C THR A 62 -2.96 -0.81 -18.99
N GLY A 63 -2.52 -0.98 -17.75
CA GLY A 63 -2.83 -2.15 -16.94
C GLY A 63 -2.60 -1.92 -15.45
N PHE A 64 -3.18 -2.82 -14.64
CA PHE A 64 -2.85 -2.90 -13.23
C PHE A 64 -1.56 -3.68 -13.02
N ILE A 65 -0.75 -3.19 -12.09
CA ILE A 65 0.48 -3.82 -11.62
C ILE A 65 0.32 -4.12 -10.14
N ILE A 66 0.66 -5.35 -9.74
CA ILE A 66 0.79 -5.74 -8.34
C ILE A 66 2.26 -6.05 -8.03
N ILE A 67 2.79 -5.37 -7.02
CA ILE A 67 4.10 -5.66 -6.45
C ILE A 67 3.89 -6.29 -5.08
N SER A 68 4.57 -7.41 -4.80
CA SER A 68 4.47 -8.11 -3.52
C SER A 68 5.85 -8.21 -2.86
N LYS A 69 5.95 -7.89 -1.57
CA LYS A 69 7.16 -8.12 -0.76
C LYS A 69 6.80 -8.85 0.54
N ARG A 70 7.51 -9.93 0.81
CA ARG A 70 7.46 -10.66 2.07
C ARG A 70 8.73 -10.40 2.86
N LEU A 71 8.59 -10.17 4.16
CA LEU A 71 9.75 -10.16 5.06
C LEU A 71 10.06 -11.59 5.50
N GLU A 72 11.32 -12.00 5.37
CA GLU A 72 11.81 -13.26 5.94
C GLU A 72 11.76 -13.24 7.48
N ARG A 73 12.01 -12.07 8.08
CA ARG A 73 11.90 -11.83 9.53
C ARG A 73 11.32 -10.44 9.81
N GLY A 74 10.53 -10.31 10.87
CA GLY A 74 9.93 -9.04 11.29
C GLY A 74 8.50 -8.82 10.78
N ARG A 75 8.01 -7.58 10.91
CA ARG A 75 6.67 -7.16 10.46
C ARG A 75 6.70 -5.73 9.94
N PHE A 76 6.00 -5.48 8.84
CA PHE A 76 5.55 -4.17 8.40
C PHE A 76 4.66 -3.55 9.48
N ARG A 77 4.99 -2.32 9.89
CA ARG A 77 4.26 -1.60 10.94
C ARG A 77 4.06 -0.14 10.55
N LEU A 78 2.84 0.33 10.76
CA LEU A 78 2.48 1.74 10.68
C LEU A 78 2.46 2.32 12.09
N ARG A 79 2.91 3.56 12.26
CA ARG A 79 2.83 4.28 13.54
C ARG A 79 1.41 4.77 13.84
N SER A 80 0.63 5.06 12.80
CA SER A 80 -0.75 5.49 12.93
C SER A 80 -1.73 4.31 12.89
N ARG A 81 -2.89 4.47 13.54
CA ARG A 81 -4.03 3.54 13.51
C ARG A 81 -5.15 4.02 12.57
N ALA A 82 -4.93 5.10 11.82
CA ALA A 82 -5.92 5.59 10.87
C ALA A 82 -6.18 4.55 9.76
N ASN A 83 -7.41 4.54 9.22
CA ASN A 83 -7.79 3.60 8.17
C ASN A 83 -7.17 3.94 6.81
N LYS A 84 -6.77 5.21 6.61
CA LYS A 84 -6.20 5.73 5.37
C LYS A 84 -5.06 6.67 5.70
N LEU A 85 -3.91 6.44 5.08
CA LEU A 85 -2.69 7.21 5.30
C LEU A 85 -2.06 7.62 3.98
N VAL A 86 -1.50 8.82 3.94
CA VAL A 86 -0.54 9.22 2.90
C VAL A 86 0.86 9.04 3.45
N LEU A 87 1.71 8.33 2.71
CA LEU A 87 3.13 8.24 3.00
C LEU A 87 3.96 9.16 2.11
N THR A 88 5.07 9.62 2.65
CA THR A 88 6.18 10.13 1.85
C THR A 88 6.98 8.96 1.26
N PRO A 89 7.75 9.17 0.18
CA PRO A 89 8.65 8.14 -0.36
C PRO A 89 9.59 7.56 0.71
N GLN A 90 10.16 8.41 1.56
CA GLN A 90 11.05 7.99 2.65
C GLN A 90 10.31 7.11 3.69
N SER A 91 9.05 7.44 3.99
CA SER A 91 8.24 6.62 4.90
C SER A 91 7.88 5.27 4.29
N LEU A 92 7.68 5.22 2.97
CA LEU A 92 7.51 3.97 2.25
C LEU A 92 8.79 3.13 2.29
N ASP A 93 9.96 3.71 2.07
CA ASP A 93 11.24 2.98 2.16
C ASP A 93 11.43 2.36 3.55
N LEU A 94 11.22 3.16 4.62
CA LEU A 94 11.26 2.65 5.99
C LEU A 94 10.28 1.49 6.20
N LEU A 95 9.03 1.64 5.74
CA LEU A 95 8.03 0.58 5.83
C LEU A 95 8.54 -0.67 5.15
N LEU A 96 9.02 -0.56 3.91
CA LEU A 96 9.48 -1.70 3.11
C LEU A 96 10.71 -2.38 3.73
N ASP A 97 11.54 -1.67 4.48
CA ASP A 97 12.66 -2.23 5.24
C ASP A 97 12.24 -2.85 6.59
N GLY A 98 10.94 -2.86 6.89
CA GLY A 98 10.39 -3.42 8.14
C GLY A 98 10.56 -2.49 9.34
N ILE A 99 10.92 -1.22 9.11
CA ILE A 99 11.03 -0.18 10.13
C ILE A 99 9.65 0.52 10.27
N PRO A 100 9.15 0.78 11.49
CA PRO A 100 7.85 1.44 11.67
C PRO A 100 7.76 2.80 10.99
N ALA A 101 6.87 2.92 10.00
CA ALA A 101 6.70 4.12 9.18
C ALA A 101 5.57 5.03 9.69
N GLY A 102 5.80 6.34 9.62
CA GLY A 102 4.76 7.36 9.86
C GLY A 102 4.03 7.72 8.57
N GLY A 103 2.81 8.22 8.71
CA GLY A 103 2.00 8.73 7.61
C GLY A 103 1.00 9.74 8.11
N GLN A 104 0.56 10.66 7.23
CA GLN A 104 -0.50 11.60 7.54
C GLN A 104 -1.85 10.90 7.38
N ALA A 105 -2.71 10.96 8.39
CA ALA A 105 -4.08 10.49 8.28
C ALA A 105 -4.82 11.33 7.23
N LEU A 106 -5.57 10.64 6.37
CA LEU A 106 -6.61 11.28 5.58
C LEU A 106 -7.94 10.94 6.22
N ASP A 107 -8.73 11.99 6.46
CA ASP A 107 -10.11 11.88 6.93
C ASP A 107 -11.04 11.33 5.83
#